data_AF-A0A838RN37-F1
#
_entry.id   AF-A0A838RN37-F1
#
_cell.length_a   1.000
_cell.length_b   1.000
_cell.length_c   1.000
_cell.angle_alpha   90.00
_cell.angle_beta   90.00
_cell.angle_gamma   90.00
#
_symmetry.space_group_name_H-M   'P 1'
#
loop_
_entity.id
_entity.type
_entity.pdbx_description
1 polymer ?
#
loop_
_entity_poly.entity_id
_entity_poly.type
_entity_poly.pdbx_seq_one_letter_code
_entity_poly.pdbx_strand_id
1 'polypeptide(L)'
;MLFFTYLSIIGGLILLALGAEGLVRGSTALALRLGITPLVIGLTVVAFGTGSPELFVGIEAAYEGNSGLALGNVVGSNIGNIALILGLSALVRPMQVRSELIQRELPLLLGVTLLLCFLLLDGVLSRVEGLLLLLGAVAYTAFTYAVARRDHSTIVAAEFAEALVEPK
;
A
#
# COMPACT_ATOMS: atom_id res chain seq x y z
N MET A 1 25.67 -10.15 24.46
CA MET A 1 24.90 -10.40 23.22
C MET A 1 23.43 -10.06 23.37
N LEU A 2 22.67 -10.73 24.26
CA LEU A 2 21.22 -10.51 24.41
C LEU A 2 20.83 -9.05 24.70
N PHE A 3 21.54 -8.35 25.58
CA PHE A 3 21.28 -6.94 25.88
C PHE A 3 21.33 -6.04 24.63
N PHE A 4 22.35 -6.23 23.78
CA PHE A 4 22.51 -5.47 22.54
C PHE A 4 21.41 -5.81 21.52
N THR A 5 20.99 -7.08 21.45
CA THR A 5 19.87 -7.52 20.62
C THR A 5 18.57 -6.84 21.02
N TYR A 6 18.21 -6.87 22.31
CA TYR A 6 17.00 -6.21 22.80
C TYR A 6 17.02 -4.70 22.58
N LEU A 7 18.18 -4.07 22.82
CA LEU A 7 18.35 -2.63 22.56
C LEU A 7 18.16 -2.31 21.07
N SER A 8 18.70 -3.15 20.17
CA SER A 8 18.56 -2.98 18.73
C SER A 8 17.12 -3.16 18.26
N ILE A 9 16.39 -4.16 18.81
CA ILE A 9 14.98 -4.39 18.49
C ILE A 9 14.12 -3.19 18.94
N ILE A 10 14.29 -2.73 20.18
CA ILE A 10 13.52 -1.61 20.71
C ILE A 10 13.86 -0.32 19.95
N GLY A 11 15.14 -0.05 19.73
CA GLY A 11 15.60 1.11 18.96
C GLY A 11 15.06 1.08 17.52
N GLY A 12 15.11 -0.09 16.88
CA GLY A 12 14.55 -0.30 15.53
C GLY A 12 13.05 -0.05 15.48
N LEU A 13 12.28 -0.56 16.44
CA LEU A 13 10.83 -0.33 16.52
C LEU A 13 10.49 1.16 16.71
N ILE A 14 11.24 1.86 17.56
CA ILE A 14 11.05 3.31 17.77
C ILE A 14 11.36 4.08 16.48
N LEU A 15 12.49 3.78 15.84
CA LEU A 15 12.88 4.42 14.59
C LEU A 15 11.89 4.12 13.46
N LEU A 16 11.36 2.91 13.40
CA LEU A 16 10.36 2.51 12.41
C LEU A 16 9.04 3.28 12.62
N ALA A 17 8.57 3.40 13.86
CA ALA A 17 7.36 4.16 14.18
C ALA A 17 7.53 5.66 13.86
N LEU A 18 8.64 6.26 14.29
CA LEU A 18 8.93 7.67 14.01
C LEU A 18 9.16 7.93 12.52
N GLY A 19 9.83 7.00 11.83
CA GLY A 19 10.08 7.05 10.40
C GLY A 19 8.79 6.96 9.59
N ALA A 20 7.88 6.05 9.96
CA ALA A 20 6.56 5.92 9.33
C ALA A 20 5.71 7.18 9.52
N GLU A 21 5.62 7.71 10.74
CA GLU A 21 4.91 8.97 11.02
C GLU A 21 5.52 10.15 10.25
N GLY A 22 6.86 10.23 10.22
CA GLY A 22 7.60 11.24 9.48
C GLY A 22 7.37 11.17 7.97
N LEU A 23 7.36 9.96 7.41
CA LEU A 23 7.05 9.72 6.00
C LEU A 23 5.63 10.18 5.66
N VAL A 24 4.62 9.81 6.46
CA VAL A 24 3.23 10.19 6.21
C VAL A 24 3.05 11.71 6.28
N ARG A 25 3.55 12.35 7.34
CA ARG A 25 3.44 13.80 7.53
C ARG A 25 4.22 14.58 6.48
N GLY A 26 5.46 14.17 6.21
CA GLY A 26 6.33 14.81 5.23
C GLY A 26 5.76 14.71 3.82
N SER A 27 5.28 13.51 3.44
CA SER A 27 4.65 13.30 2.13
C SER A 27 3.37 14.13 2.01
N THR A 28 2.50 14.13 3.02
CA THR A 28 1.26 14.93 2.98
C THR A 28 1.54 16.44 2.87
N ALA A 29 2.53 16.96 3.61
CA ALA A 29 2.93 18.36 3.52
C ALA A 29 3.50 18.73 2.14
N LEU A 30 4.24 17.81 1.51
CA LEU A 30 4.74 17.97 0.15
C LEU A 30 3.58 17.97 -0.87
N ALA A 31 2.58 17.10 -0.70
CA ALA A 31 1.36 17.07 -1.54
C ALA A 31 0.71 18.45 -1.61
N LEU A 32 0.44 19.03 -0.44
CA LEU A 32 -0.23 20.31 -0.30
C LEU A 32 0.54 21.44 -0.98
N ARG A 33 1.88 21.43 -0.89
CA ARG A 33 2.74 22.44 -1.55
C ARG A 33 2.81 22.28 -3.07
N LEU A 34 2.68 21.06 -3.57
CA LEU A 34 2.71 20.74 -5.00
C LEU A 34 1.31 20.79 -5.65
N GLY A 35 0.26 21.10 -4.89
CA GLY A 35 -1.12 21.08 -5.39
C GLY A 35 -1.60 19.67 -5.76
N ILE A 36 -1.03 18.64 -5.12
CA ILE A 36 -1.40 17.23 -5.31
C ILE A 36 -2.30 16.82 -4.14
N THR A 37 -3.40 16.11 -4.41
CA THR A 37 -4.30 15.66 -3.35
C THR A 37 -3.62 14.68 -2.40
N PRO A 38 -3.96 14.72 -1.09
CA PRO A 38 -3.49 13.73 -0.12
C PRO A 38 -3.77 12.28 -0.54
N LEU A 39 -4.87 12.06 -1.29
CA LEU A 39 -5.23 10.75 -1.84
C LEU A 39 -4.15 10.21 -2.80
N VAL A 40 -3.67 11.02 -3.74
CA VAL A 40 -2.65 10.60 -4.72
C VAL A 40 -1.34 10.26 -4.02
N ILE A 41 -0.93 11.04 -3.02
CA ILE A 41 0.28 10.75 -2.24
C ILE A 41 0.11 9.52 -1.35
N GLY A 42 -1.07 9.33 -0.76
CA GLY A 42 -1.42 8.13 -0.02
C GLY A 42 -1.26 6.86 -0.87
N LEU A 43 -1.79 6.91 -2.10
CA LEU A 43 -1.74 5.80 -3.06
C LEU A 43 -0.36 5.57 -3.69
N THR A 44 0.59 6.49 -3.52
CA THR A 44 1.92 6.41 -4.15
C THR A 44 3.01 6.37 -3.08
N VAL A 45 3.49 7.52 -2.63
CA VAL A 45 4.66 7.64 -1.75
C VAL A 45 4.45 6.90 -0.43
N VAL A 46 3.27 7.04 0.18
CA VAL A 46 2.98 6.38 1.45
C VAL A 46 2.87 4.87 1.25
N ALA A 47 2.05 4.42 0.29
CA ALA A 47 1.87 3.00 0.00
C ALA A 47 3.20 2.29 -0.33
N PHE A 48 4.03 2.87 -1.20
CA PHE A 48 5.34 2.31 -1.53
C PHE A 48 6.31 2.38 -0.35
N GLY A 49 6.33 3.48 0.39
CA GLY A 49 7.25 3.64 1.52
C GLY A 49 6.95 2.66 2.66
N THR A 50 5.67 2.39 2.96
CA THR A 50 5.30 1.41 3.99
C THR A 50 5.58 -0.03 3.58
N GLY A 51 5.52 -0.36 2.28
CA GLY A 51 5.83 -1.70 1.77
C GLY A 51 7.30 -1.92 1.38
N SER A 52 8.14 -0.89 1.52
CA SER A 52 9.55 -0.96 1.14
C SER A 52 10.36 -1.97 1.98
N PRO A 53 10.19 -2.06 3.31
CA PRO A 53 10.87 -3.07 4.11
C PRO A 53 10.55 -4.50 3.66
N GLU A 54 9.28 -4.80 3.41
CA GLU A 54 8.81 -6.11 2.97
C GLU A 54 9.33 -6.42 1.56
N LEU A 55 9.35 -5.43 0.67
CA LEU A 55 9.93 -5.60 -0.66
C LEU A 55 11.43 -5.91 -0.58
N PHE A 56 12.16 -5.23 0.31
CA PHE A 56 13.58 -5.49 0.54
C PHE A 56 13.81 -6.92 1.06
N VAL A 57 13.11 -7.32 2.13
CA VAL A 57 13.21 -8.67 2.72
C VAL A 57 12.81 -9.75 1.69
N GLY A 58 11.77 -9.51 0.90
CA GLY A 58 11.32 -10.44 -0.13
C GLY A 58 12.33 -10.62 -1.26
N ILE A 59 12.95 -9.53 -1.73
CA ILE A 59 13.99 -9.59 -2.77
C ILE A 59 15.25 -10.27 -2.24
N GLU A 60 15.68 -9.94 -1.02
CA GLU A 60 16.84 -10.57 -0.37
C GLU A 60 16.63 -12.08 -0.24
N ALA A 61 15.49 -12.51 0.31
CA ALA A 61 15.15 -13.92 0.44
C ALA A 61 15.12 -14.65 -0.92
N ALA A 62 14.56 -14.02 -1.95
CA ALA A 62 14.54 -14.59 -3.29
C ALA A 62 15.94 -14.67 -3.91
N TYR A 63 16.79 -13.67 -3.68
CA TYR A 63 18.17 -13.61 -4.14
C TYR A 63 19.05 -14.69 -3.48
N GLU A 64 18.81 -14.97 -2.20
CA GLU A 64 19.45 -16.07 -1.47
C GLU A 64 18.91 -17.47 -1.85
N GLY A 65 17.95 -17.54 -2.79
CA GLY A 65 17.32 -18.79 -3.23
C GLY A 65 16.28 -19.35 -2.25
N ASN A 66 15.91 -18.59 -1.22
CA ASN A 66 14.87 -18.95 -0.26
C ASN A 66 13.49 -18.45 -0.73
N SER A 67 12.97 -19.08 -1.78
CA SER A 67 11.67 -18.75 -2.37
C SER A 67 10.51 -18.90 -1.37
N GLY A 68 10.60 -19.87 -0.45
CA GLY A 68 9.61 -20.07 0.60
C GLY A 68 9.51 -18.89 1.58
N LEU A 69 10.66 -18.32 2.00
CA LEU A 69 10.70 -17.13 2.84
C LEU A 69 10.18 -15.89 2.08
N ALA A 70 10.56 -15.73 0.81
CA ALA A 70 10.06 -14.64 -0.02
C ALA A 70 8.52 -14.69 -0.17
N LEU A 71 7.96 -15.87 -0.47
CA LEU A 71 6.51 -16.08 -0.54
C LEU A 71 5.83 -15.87 0.82
N GLY A 72 6.42 -16.40 1.89
CA GLY A 72 5.92 -16.24 3.25
C GLY A 72 5.85 -14.77 3.67
N ASN A 73 6.84 -13.97 3.30
CA ASN A 73 6.86 -12.52 3.53
C ASN A 73 5.75 -11.80 2.75
N VAL A 74 5.58 -12.10 1.46
CA VAL A 74 4.54 -11.47 0.62
C VAL A 74 3.13 -11.84 1.08
N VAL A 75 2.85 -13.13 1.29
CA VAL A 75 1.52 -13.60 1.69
C VAL A 75 1.23 -13.23 3.14
N GLY A 76 2.20 -13.42 4.03
CA GLY A 76 2.06 -13.14 5.46
C GLY A 76 1.83 -11.66 5.75
N SER A 77 2.53 -10.74 5.08
CA SER A 77 2.33 -9.30 5.24
C SER A 77 0.92 -8.85 4.81
N ASN A 78 0.40 -9.37 3.70
CA ASN A 78 -0.97 -9.06 3.25
C ASN A 78 -2.03 -9.58 4.23
N ILE A 79 -1.86 -10.81 4.73
CA ILE A 79 -2.75 -11.36 5.76
C ILE A 79 -2.68 -10.52 7.04
N GLY A 80 -1.48 -10.15 7.50
CA GLY A 80 -1.28 -9.30 8.66
C GLY A 80 -1.92 -7.92 8.50
N ASN A 81 -1.76 -7.30 7.33
CA ASN A 81 -2.35 -5.99 7.03
C ASN A 81 -3.88 -6.01 7.12
N ILE A 82 -4.54 -7.07 6.62
CA ILE A 82 -6.01 -7.16 6.63
C ILE A 82 -6.51 -7.64 8.00
N ALA A 83 -5.98 -8.77 8.50
CA ALA A 83 -6.51 -9.40 9.71
C ALA A 83 -6.10 -8.66 10.98
N LEU A 84 -4.83 -8.26 11.08
CA LEU A 84 -4.30 -7.62 12.28
C LEU A 84 -4.46 -6.09 12.21
N ILE A 85 -3.86 -5.42 11.21
CA ILE A 85 -3.83 -3.94 11.19
C ILE A 85 -5.22 -3.38 10.92
N LEU A 86 -5.86 -3.75 9.81
CA LEU A 86 -7.18 -3.27 9.46
C LEU A 86 -8.24 -3.75 10.45
N GLY A 87 -8.19 -5.02 10.86
CA GLY A 87 -9.08 -5.59 11.87
C GLY A 87 -9.01 -4.84 13.21
N LEU A 88 -7.81 -4.63 13.76
CA LEU A 88 -7.63 -3.88 15.00
C LEU A 88 -8.04 -2.41 14.84
N SER A 89 -7.70 -1.78 13.70
CA SER A 89 -8.09 -0.39 13.42
C SER A 89 -9.61 -0.23 13.42
N ALA A 90 -10.34 -1.17 12.82
CA ALA A 90 -11.81 -1.17 12.79
C ALA A 90 -12.43 -1.38 14.18
N LEU A 91 -11.79 -2.15 15.06
CA LEU A 91 -12.21 -2.32 16.46
C LEU A 91 -11.99 -1.05 17.30
N VAL A 92 -10.86 -0.39 17.12
CA VAL A 92 -10.51 0.83 17.87
C VAL A 92 -11.32 2.04 17.39
N ARG A 93 -11.45 2.21 16.07
CA ARG A 93 -12.20 3.29 15.45
C ARG A 93 -12.97 2.76 14.25
N PRO A 94 -14.29 2.54 14.37
CA PRO A 94 -15.11 2.08 13.26
C PRO A 94 -14.97 3.01 12.04
N MET A 95 -14.49 2.44 10.93
CA MET A 95 -14.24 3.18 9.69
C MET A 95 -15.45 3.08 8.76
N GLN A 96 -15.95 4.21 8.28
CA GLN A 96 -16.94 4.22 7.21
C GLN A 96 -16.23 3.97 5.87
N VAL A 97 -16.45 2.79 5.29
CA VAL A 97 -15.87 2.44 4.00
C VAL A 97 -16.82 2.88 2.88
N ARG A 98 -16.30 3.61 1.89
CA ARG A 98 -17.08 4.01 0.72
C ARG A 98 -17.45 2.80 -0.12
N SER A 99 -18.69 2.75 -0.60
CA SER A 99 -19.19 1.61 -1.39
C SER A 99 -18.40 1.42 -2.69
N GLU A 100 -17.96 2.51 -3.33
CA GLU A 100 -17.14 2.43 -4.55
C GLU A 100 -15.82 1.67 -4.32
N LEU A 101 -15.22 1.83 -3.14
CA LEU A 101 -13.95 1.19 -2.79
C LEU A 101 -14.15 -0.32 -2.62
N ILE A 102 -15.24 -0.75 -1.99
CA ILE A 102 -15.58 -2.17 -1.83
C ILE A 102 -15.88 -2.79 -3.20
N GLN A 103 -16.69 -2.13 -4.03
CA GLN A 103 -17.12 -2.70 -5.32
C GLN A 103 -15.99 -2.78 -6.36
N ARG A 104 -14.98 -1.89 -6.27
CA ARG A 104 -13.87 -1.87 -7.23
C ARG A 104 -12.63 -2.59 -6.73
N GLU A 105 -12.18 -2.30 -5.52
CA GLU A 105 -10.89 -2.78 -5.02
C GLU A 105 -10.97 -4.22 -4.53
N LEU A 106 -12.09 -4.61 -3.91
CA LEU A 106 -12.23 -5.95 -3.32
C LEU A 106 -12.26 -7.07 -4.38
N PRO A 107 -13.02 -6.97 -5.49
CA PRO A 107 -12.98 -7.98 -6.54
C PRO A 107 -11.61 -8.09 -7.21
N LEU A 108 -10.91 -6.96 -7.37
CA LEU A 108 -9.59 -6.93 -7.97
C LEU A 108 -8.55 -7.59 -7.04
N LEU A 109 -8.59 -7.28 -5.75
CA LEU A 109 -7.78 -7.94 -4.72
C LEU A 109 -8.00 -9.46 -4.72
N LEU A 110 -9.27 -9.89 -4.71
CA LEU A 110 -9.62 -11.31 -4.76
C LEU A 110 -9.14 -11.96 -6.07
N GLY A 111 -9.31 -11.30 -7.21
CA GLY A 111 -8.84 -11.79 -8.50
C GLY A 111 -7.33 -11.99 -8.54
N VAL A 112 -6.54 -11.01 -8.05
CA VAL A 112 -5.07 -11.12 -7.98
C VAL A 112 -4.65 -12.20 -6.98
N THR A 113 -5.35 -12.33 -5.86
CA THR A 113 -5.09 -13.39 -4.86
C THR A 113 -5.33 -14.78 -5.46
N LEU A 114 -6.45 -14.98 -6.15
CA LEU A 114 -6.77 -16.24 -6.82
C LEU A 114 -5.79 -16.55 -7.95
N LEU A 115 -5.38 -15.54 -8.72
CA LEU A 115 -4.34 -15.67 -9.73
C LEU A 115 -3.02 -16.13 -9.09
N LEU A 116 -2.57 -15.49 -8.00
CA LEU A 116 -1.36 -15.90 -7.29
C LEU A 116 -1.48 -17.35 -6.78
N CYS A 117 -2.61 -17.75 -6.20
CA CYS A 117 -2.86 -19.13 -5.78
C CYS A 117 -2.79 -20.12 -6.96
N PHE A 118 -3.35 -19.75 -8.12
CA PHE A 118 -3.29 -20.56 -9.33
C PHE A 118 -1.86 -20.73 -9.84
N LEU A 119 -1.07 -19.65 -9.87
CA LEU A 119 0.34 -19.66 -10.28
C LEU A 119 1.24 -20.42 -9.30
N LEU A 120 0.76 -20.72 -8.09
CA LEU A 120 1.50 -21.46 -7.07
C LEU A 120 1.07 -22.93 -6.96
N LEU A 121 0.20 -23.43 -7.85
CA LEU A 121 -0.28 -24.82 -7.80
C LEU A 121 0.82 -25.86 -7.98
N ASP A 122 1.85 -25.54 -8.76
CA ASP A 122 3.04 -26.38 -8.94
C ASP A 122 4.10 -26.16 -7.84
N GLY A 123 3.82 -25.26 -6.89
CA GLY A 123 4.69 -24.92 -5.76
C GLY A 123 5.87 -24.01 -6.10
N VAL A 124 5.97 -23.50 -7.33
CA VAL A 124 7.13 -22.72 -7.77
C VAL A 124 6.70 -21.50 -8.57
N LEU A 125 7.01 -20.30 -8.08
CA LEU A 125 6.78 -19.09 -8.86
C LEU A 125 7.94 -18.84 -9.83
N SER A 126 7.69 -19.00 -11.12
CA SER A 126 8.68 -18.78 -12.18
C SER A 126 8.92 -17.29 -12.45
N ARG A 127 10.02 -16.97 -13.15
CA ARG A 127 10.34 -15.58 -13.55
C ARG A 127 9.29 -14.98 -14.48
N VAL A 128 8.66 -15.80 -15.33
CA VAL A 128 7.64 -15.34 -16.28
C VAL A 128 6.37 -14.95 -15.52
N GLU A 129 5.98 -15.74 -14.53
CA GLU A 129 4.83 -15.47 -13.67
C GLU A 129 5.08 -14.25 -12.78
N GLY A 130 6.28 -14.13 -12.22
CA GLY A 130 6.71 -12.93 -11.50
C GLY A 130 6.66 -11.68 -12.38
N LEU A 131 7.10 -11.77 -13.64
CA LEU A 131 7.01 -10.66 -14.59
C LEU A 131 5.56 -10.29 -14.92
N LEU A 132 4.68 -11.29 -15.07
CA LEU A 132 3.25 -11.07 -15.28
C LEU A 132 2.61 -10.34 -14.10
N LEU A 133 2.90 -10.76 -12.87
CA LEU A 133 2.42 -10.11 -11.65
C LEU A 133 2.96 -8.67 -11.52
N LEU A 134 4.25 -8.47 -11.84
CA LEU A 134 4.87 -7.15 -11.82
C LEU A 134 4.23 -6.19 -12.82
N LEU A 135 4.02 -6.64 -14.07
CA LEU A 135 3.35 -5.85 -15.10
C LEU A 135 1.91 -5.54 -14.70
N GLY A 136 1.20 -6.50 -14.10
CA GLY A 136 -0.12 -6.28 -13.52
C GLY A 136 -0.12 -5.20 -12.43
N ALA A 137 0.86 -5.24 -11.52
CA ALA A 137 1.01 -4.23 -10.46
C ALA A 137 1.31 -2.83 -11.01
N VAL A 138 2.17 -2.74 -12.04
CA VAL A 138 2.46 -1.46 -12.73
C VAL A 138 1.22 -0.94 -13.44
N ALA A 139 0.49 -1.79 -14.18
CA ALA A 139 -0.72 -1.40 -14.88
C ALA A 139 -1.82 -0.93 -13.92
N TYR A 140 -2.02 -1.65 -12.81
CA TYR A 140 -2.97 -1.27 -11.77
C TYR A 140 -2.59 0.05 -11.10
N THR A 141 -1.32 0.23 -10.71
CA THR A 141 -0.84 1.49 -10.15
C THR A 141 -1.05 2.66 -11.11
N ALA A 142 -0.73 2.47 -12.39
CA ALA A 142 -0.94 3.50 -13.42
C ALA A 142 -2.42 3.83 -13.63
N PHE A 143 -3.29 2.82 -13.65
CA PHE A 143 -4.74 2.98 -13.74
C PHE A 143 -5.28 3.77 -12.54
N THR A 144 -4.96 3.34 -11.32
CA THR A 144 -5.41 4.00 -10.08
C THR A 144 -4.91 5.44 -10.01
N TYR A 145 -3.66 5.70 -10.43
CA TYR A 145 -3.13 7.05 -10.55
C TYR A 145 -3.89 7.90 -11.57
N ALA A 146 -4.20 7.35 -12.75
CA ALA A 146 -4.97 8.07 -13.78
C ALA A 146 -6.39 8.40 -13.31
N VAL A 147 -7.04 7.49 -12.59
CA VAL A 147 -8.36 7.72 -11.99
C VAL A 147 -8.29 8.79 -10.90
N ALA A 148 -7.33 8.68 -9.98
CA ALA A 148 -7.16 9.65 -8.90
C ALA A 148 -6.86 11.07 -9.43
N ARG A 149 -6.16 11.20 -10.56
CA ARG A 149 -5.98 12.49 -11.26
C ARG A 149 -7.26 13.02 -11.91
N ARG A 150 -8.14 12.16 -12.40
CA ARG A 150 -9.43 12.58 -12.97
C ARG A 150 -10.38 13.04 -11.86
N ASP A 151 -10.41 12.36 -10.72
CA ASP A 151 -11.19 12.79 -9.56
C ASP A 151 -10.73 14.15 -9.00
N HIS A 152 -9.44 14.48 -9.14
CA HIS A 152 -8.94 15.82 -8.84
C HIS A 152 -9.59 16.88 -9.73
N SER A 153 -9.91 16.59 -10.98
CA SER A 153 -10.58 17.55 -11.87
C SER A 153 -12.04 17.78 -11.48
N THR A 154 -12.74 16.76 -10.97
CA THR A 154 -14.13 16.85 -10.51
C THR A 154 -14.25 17.45 -9.11
N ILE A 155 -13.34 17.15 -8.17
CA ILE A 155 -13.32 17.78 -6.83
C ILE A 155 -12.95 19.26 -6.94
N VAL A 156 -11.94 19.60 -7.75
CA VAL A 156 -11.60 21.01 -8.02
C VAL A 156 -12.77 21.70 -8.75
N ALA A 157 -13.37 21.09 -9.77
CA ALA A 157 -14.55 21.69 -10.42
C ALA A 157 -15.75 21.87 -9.48
N ALA A 158 -15.94 20.99 -8.50
CA ALA A 158 -16.99 21.11 -7.48
C ALA A 158 -16.68 22.23 -6.47
N GLU A 159 -15.44 22.33 -5.96
CA GLU A 159 -15.02 23.44 -5.09
C GLU A 159 -15.08 24.80 -5.80
N PHE A 160 -14.71 24.85 -7.09
CA PHE A 160 -14.86 26.06 -7.91
C PHE A 160 -16.32 26.39 -8.19
N ALA A 161 -17.20 25.40 -8.38
CA ALA A 161 -18.63 25.63 -8.56
C ALA A 161 -19.30 26.14 -7.27
N GLU A 162 -18.92 25.60 -6.11
CA GLU A 162 -19.42 26.05 -4.80
C GLU A 162 -18.94 27.47 -4.46
N ALA A 163 -17.67 27.79 -4.76
CA ALA A 163 -17.13 29.14 -4.59
C ALA A 163 -17.75 30.20 -5.52
N LEU A 164 -18.40 29.79 -6.62
CA LEU A 164 -19.11 30.68 -7.55
C LEU A 164 -20.61 30.83 -7.22
N VAL A 165 -21.14 30.04 -6.28
CA VAL A 165 -22.57 30.05 -5.90
C VAL A 165 -22.84 30.90 -4.64
N GLU A 166 -21.81 31.29 -3.87
CA GLU A 166 -21.97 32.29 -2.80
C GLU A 166 -21.68 33.72 -3.29
N PRO A 167 -22.71 34.55 -3.57
CA PRO A 167 -22.56 35.98 -3.45
C PRO A 167 -22.53 36.31 -1.95
N LYS A 168 -21.41 36.88 -1.47
CA LYS A 168 -21.41 37.59 -0.18
C LYS A 168 -22.40 38.75 -0.19
#